data_AF-A0A2N2L167-F1
#
_entry.id   AF-A0A2N2L167-F1
#
_cell.length_a   1.000
_cell.length_b   1.000
_cell.length_c   1.000
_cell.angle_alpha   90.00
_cell.angle_beta   90.00
_cell.angle_gamma   90.00
#
_symmetry.space_group_name_H-M   'P 1'
#
loop_
_entity.id
_entity.type
_entity.pdbx_description
1 polymer ?
#
loop_
_entity_poly.entity_id
_entity_poly.type
_entity_poly.pdbx_seq_one_letter_code
_entity_poly.pdbx_strand_id
1 'polypeptide(L)'
;MKESREYLCYCGLYCKMCSIVNGLPQAAGKLEGIMREDGWEYYGAQLYPEFDAFWSVLSELKQLDETSPLCKGGCGDPGCAIRACAISKELEVCALCDDFPCRLLKDFTARYPFLIENGERIRELGIETWLCEQDALVARGITNKSLIKH
;
A
#
# COMPACT_ATOMS: atom_id res chain seq x y z
N MET A 1 -6.73 -8.39 -12.21
CA MET A 1 -6.20 -7.21 -11.49
C MET A 1 -7.25 -6.77 -10.50
N LYS A 2 -6.87 -6.35 -9.29
CA LYS A 2 -7.79 -5.81 -8.29
C LYS A 2 -8.37 -4.47 -8.77
N GLU A 3 -9.64 -4.21 -8.47
CA GLU A 3 -10.31 -2.95 -8.77
C GLU A 3 -9.77 -1.82 -7.90
N SER A 4 -9.78 -0.57 -8.39
CA SER A 4 -9.21 0.59 -7.67
C SER A 4 -9.81 0.76 -6.27
N ARG A 5 -11.10 0.45 -6.11
CA ARG A 5 -11.80 0.54 -4.83
C ARG A 5 -11.27 -0.41 -3.75
N GLU A 6 -10.65 -1.53 -4.14
CA GLU A 6 -10.03 -2.47 -3.19
C GLU A 6 -8.80 -1.87 -2.51
N TYR A 7 -8.12 -0.92 -3.16
CA TYR A 7 -6.94 -0.25 -2.61
C TYR A 7 -7.29 0.93 -1.69
N LEU A 8 -8.56 1.29 -1.53
CA LEU A 8 -9.00 2.34 -0.60
C LEU A 8 -8.75 1.91 0.85
N CYS A 9 -7.90 2.65 1.56
CA CYS A 9 -7.69 2.45 2.99
C CYS A 9 -8.75 3.18 3.81
N TYR A 10 -9.06 2.66 5.00
CA TYR A 10 -9.98 3.33 5.93
C TYR A 10 -9.58 4.77 6.25
N CYS A 11 -8.28 5.05 6.40
CA CYS A 11 -7.79 6.40 6.73
C CYS A 11 -7.74 7.37 5.55
N GLY A 12 -8.07 6.95 4.32
CA GLY A 12 -7.88 7.76 3.10
C GLY A 12 -6.48 7.68 2.48
N LEU A 13 -5.62 6.74 2.92
CA LEU A 13 -4.48 6.29 2.12
C LEU A 13 -4.94 5.48 0.91
N TYR A 14 -4.05 5.32 -0.07
CA TYR A 14 -4.29 4.46 -1.23
C TYR A 14 -3.22 3.37 -1.33
N CYS A 15 -3.60 2.10 -1.15
CA CYS A 15 -2.67 0.96 -1.12
C CYS A 15 -1.89 0.78 -2.43
N LYS A 16 -2.45 1.20 -3.57
CA LYS A 16 -1.75 1.15 -4.87
C LYS A 16 -0.55 2.11 -4.93
N MET A 17 -0.46 3.07 -4.01
CA MET A 17 0.72 3.93 -3.81
C MET A 17 1.69 3.39 -2.74
N CYS A 18 1.45 2.20 -2.18
CA CYS A 18 2.33 1.56 -1.21
C CYS A 18 3.42 0.75 -1.91
N SER A 19 4.62 0.72 -1.37
CA SER A 19 5.74 -0.06 -1.92
C SER A 19 5.45 -1.56 -1.95
N ILE A 20 4.60 -2.08 -1.07
CA ILE A 20 4.20 -3.50 -1.07
C ILE A 20 3.44 -3.87 -2.36
N VAL A 21 2.76 -2.90 -3.00
CA VAL A 21 1.96 -3.12 -4.21
C VAL A 21 2.68 -2.59 -5.46
N ASN A 22 3.22 -1.37 -5.40
CA ASN A 22 3.71 -0.65 -6.57
C ASN A 22 5.19 -0.23 -6.42
N GLY A 23 6.02 -1.10 -5.84
CA GLY A 23 7.48 -0.91 -5.83
C GLY A 23 8.27 -2.20 -5.62
N LEU A 24 8.06 -2.88 -4.50
CA LEU A 24 8.79 -4.10 -4.13
C LEU A 24 8.57 -5.25 -5.13
N PRO A 25 7.34 -5.56 -5.59
CA PRO A 25 7.12 -6.60 -6.59
C PRO A 25 7.95 -6.41 -7.86
N GLN A 26 7.97 -5.17 -8.38
CA GLN A 26 8.68 -4.84 -9.61
C GLN A 26 10.20 -4.88 -9.41
N ALA A 27 10.69 -4.39 -8.28
CA ALA A 27 12.12 -4.43 -7.94
C ALA A 27 12.61 -5.88 -7.73
N ALA A 28 11.82 -6.69 -7.01
CA ALA A 28 12.11 -8.11 -6.80
C ALA A 28 12.11 -8.89 -8.12
N GLY A 29 11.11 -8.66 -8.98
CA GLY A 29 11.04 -9.29 -10.29
C GLY A 29 12.23 -8.93 -11.19
N LYS A 30 12.68 -7.67 -11.17
CA LYS A 30 13.87 -7.24 -11.92
C LYS A 30 15.14 -7.91 -11.40
N LEU A 31 15.34 -7.94 -10.08
CA LEU A 31 16.51 -8.58 -9.47
C LEU A 31 16.52 -10.09 -9.74
N GLU A 32 15.39 -10.78 -9.53
CA GLU A 32 15.26 -12.21 -9.82
C GLU A 32 15.57 -12.51 -11.29
N GLY A 33 15.07 -11.69 -12.22
CA GLY A 33 15.35 -11.82 -13.66
C GLY A 33 16.84 -11.79 -13.98
N ILE A 34 17.56 -10.77 -13.50
CA ILE A 34 19.02 -10.64 -13.69
C ILE A 34 19.74 -11.86 -13.11
N MET A 35 19.37 -12.29 -11.91
CA MET A 35 20.01 -13.44 -11.25
C MET A 35 19.71 -14.76 -11.96
N ARG A 36 18.53 -14.92 -12.57
CA ARG A 36 18.24 -16.10 -13.40
C ARG A 36 19.04 -16.11 -14.69
N GLU A 37 19.17 -14.97 -15.36
CA GLU A 37 20.00 -14.83 -16.57
C GLU A 37 21.47 -15.21 -16.30
N ASP A 38 21.97 -14.86 -15.12
CA ASP A 38 23.32 -15.19 -14.66
C ASP A 38 23.45 -16.60 -14.06
N GLY A 39 22.37 -17.40 -14.02
CA GLY A 39 22.40 -18.80 -13.57
C GLY A 39 22.57 -19.00 -12.06
N TRP A 40 22.21 -18.02 -11.23
CA TRP A 40 22.40 -18.08 -9.77
C TRP A 40 21.69 -19.26 -9.11
N GLU A 41 20.62 -19.78 -9.72
CA GLU A 41 19.92 -20.99 -9.27
C GLU A 41 20.80 -22.25 -9.24
N TYR A 42 21.93 -22.27 -9.95
CA TYR A 42 22.84 -23.42 -9.99
C TYR A 42 24.01 -23.34 -9.00
N TYR A 43 24.44 -22.14 -8.61
CA TYR A 43 25.64 -21.94 -7.79
C TYR A 43 25.46 -21.00 -6.60
N GLY A 44 24.32 -20.31 -6.48
CA GLY A 44 24.08 -19.32 -5.44
C GLY A 44 24.29 -19.89 -4.03
N ALA A 45 23.78 -21.09 -3.77
CA ALA A 45 23.95 -21.79 -2.49
C ALA A 45 25.40 -22.22 -2.20
N GLN A 46 26.26 -22.32 -3.23
CA GLN A 46 27.69 -22.60 -3.07
C GLN A 46 28.47 -21.36 -2.63
N LEU A 47 28.02 -20.16 -3.02
CA LEU A 47 28.62 -18.88 -2.64
C LEU A 47 28.06 -18.34 -1.32
N TYR A 48 26.77 -18.52 -1.10
CA TYR A 48 26.03 -18.03 0.05
C TYR A 48 25.18 -19.15 0.63
N PRO A 49 25.49 -19.66 1.83
CA PRO A 49 24.69 -20.71 2.48
C PRO A 49 23.20 -20.36 2.64
N GLU A 50 22.89 -19.07 2.73
CA GLU A 50 21.55 -18.53 2.92
C GLU A 50 20.79 -18.29 1.60
N PHE A 51 21.39 -18.62 0.45
CA PHE A 51 20.85 -18.29 -0.87
C PHE A 51 19.44 -18.83 -1.07
N ASP A 52 19.16 -20.08 -0.70
CA ASP A 52 17.84 -20.68 -0.90
C ASP A 52 16.74 -19.95 -0.12
N ALA A 53 17.06 -19.52 1.10
CA ALA A 53 16.16 -18.71 1.91
C ALA A 53 15.94 -17.33 1.28
N PHE A 54 17.02 -16.68 0.83
CA PHE A 54 16.94 -15.42 0.09
C PHE A 54 16.10 -15.56 -1.18
N TRP A 55 16.30 -16.63 -1.94
CA TRP A 55 15.62 -16.89 -3.20
C TRP A 55 14.12 -17.09 -3.00
N SER A 56 13.73 -17.81 -1.93
CA SER A 56 12.32 -17.95 -1.52
C SER A 56 11.70 -16.59 -1.21
N VAL A 57 12.36 -15.80 -0.35
CA VAL A 57 11.87 -14.46 0.02
C VAL A 57 11.78 -13.54 -1.20
N LEU A 58 12.76 -13.57 -2.09
CA LEU A 58 12.75 -12.78 -3.33
C LEU A 58 11.55 -13.14 -4.21
N SER A 59 11.25 -14.44 -4.34
CA SER A 59 10.09 -14.92 -5.09
C SER A 59 8.77 -14.50 -4.45
N GLU A 60 8.67 -14.49 -3.12
CA GLU A 60 7.49 -14.00 -2.39
C GLU A 60 7.32 -12.48 -2.56
N LEU A 61 8.41 -11.70 -2.45
CA LEU A 61 8.39 -10.25 -2.63
C LEU A 61 7.85 -9.85 -4.01
N LYS A 62 8.21 -10.62 -5.05
CA LYS A 62 7.73 -10.44 -6.42
C LYS A 62 6.22 -10.59 -6.57
N GLN A 63 5.57 -11.34 -5.67
CA GLN A 63 4.13 -11.65 -5.74
C GLN A 63 3.29 -10.80 -4.77
N LEU A 64 3.88 -9.80 -4.09
CA LEU A 64 3.18 -9.05 -3.05
C LEU A 64 2.00 -8.21 -3.54
N ASP A 65 1.98 -7.74 -4.77
CA ASP A 65 0.83 -7.01 -5.34
C ASP A 65 -0.42 -7.91 -5.45
N GLU A 66 -0.20 -9.18 -5.79
CA GLU A 66 -1.24 -10.20 -5.87
C GLU A 66 -1.63 -10.69 -4.47
N THR A 67 -0.65 -11.08 -3.65
CA THR A 67 -0.87 -11.77 -2.37
C THR A 67 -1.19 -10.83 -1.20
N SER A 68 -0.90 -9.53 -1.31
CA SER A 68 -1.19 -8.59 -0.23
C SER A 68 -2.70 -8.52 0.05
N PRO A 69 -3.12 -8.67 1.32
CA PRO A 69 -4.52 -8.56 1.70
C PRO A 69 -5.00 -7.09 1.73
N LEU A 70 -4.13 -6.13 1.39
CA LEU A 70 -4.39 -4.69 1.41
C LEU A 70 -4.86 -4.19 2.79
N CYS A 71 -5.22 -2.91 2.90
CA CYS A 71 -5.61 -2.32 4.18
C CYS A 71 -6.84 -3.02 4.79
N LYS A 72 -7.88 -3.24 3.98
CA LYS A 72 -9.15 -3.82 4.40
C LYS A 72 -9.02 -5.30 4.78
N GLY A 73 -8.09 -6.04 4.19
CA GLY A 73 -7.79 -7.44 4.56
C GLY A 73 -6.72 -7.59 5.64
N GLY A 74 -6.19 -6.50 6.23
CA GLY A 74 -5.32 -6.58 7.42
C GLY A 74 -3.84 -6.24 7.21
N CYS A 75 -3.41 -5.85 6.01
CA CYS A 75 -2.02 -5.43 5.76
C CYS A 75 -1.62 -4.23 6.64
N GLY A 76 -0.33 -4.12 6.93
CA GLY A 76 0.24 -3.05 7.77
C GLY A 76 0.25 -3.41 9.25
N ASP A 77 0.09 -2.42 10.12
CA ASP A 77 0.04 -2.62 11.58
C ASP A 77 -1.18 -3.50 11.95
N PRO A 78 -0.99 -4.68 12.56
CA PRO A 78 -2.09 -5.53 13.04
C PRO A 78 -3.00 -4.80 14.03
N GLY A 79 -2.44 -3.92 14.86
CA GLY A 79 -3.13 -3.14 15.90
C GLY A 79 -3.69 -1.80 15.44
N CYS A 80 -3.83 -1.56 14.13
CA CYS A 80 -4.27 -0.28 13.59
C CYS A 80 -5.63 0.18 14.16
N ALA A 81 -5.60 1.16 15.06
CA ALA A 81 -6.78 1.68 15.73
C ALA A 81 -7.79 2.36 14.78
N ILE A 82 -7.31 2.99 13.70
CA ILE A 82 -8.20 3.59 12.68
C ILE A 82 -9.03 2.50 11.98
N ARG A 83 -8.40 1.38 11.61
CA ARG A 83 -9.10 0.25 11.00
C ARG A 83 -10.15 -0.32 11.94
N ALA A 84 -9.78 -0.59 13.20
CA ALA A 84 -10.71 -1.09 14.21
C ALA A 84 -11.92 -0.14 14.40
N CYS A 85 -11.66 1.17 14.50
CA CYS A 85 -12.69 2.18 14.61
C CYS A 85 -13.64 2.20 13.40
N ALA A 86 -13.09 2.22 12.17
CA ALA A 86 -13.89 2.24 10.95
C ALA A 86 -14.76 0.97 10.82
N ILE A 87 -14.22 -0.21 11.13
CA ILE A 87 -15.00 -1.46 11.14
C ILE A 87 -16.14 -1.38 12.16
N SER A 88 -15.89 -0.92 13.39
CA SER A 88 -16.91 -0.83 14.44
C SER A 88 -18.06 0.14 14.11
N LYS A 89 -17.79 1.11 13.25
CA LYS A 89 -18.76 2.10 12.76
C LYS A 89 -19.31 1.77 11.36
N GLU A 90 -18.96 0.60 10.81
CA GLU A 90 -19.34 0.17 9.45
C GLU A 90 -18.98 1.18 8.35
N LEU A 91 -17.87 1.90 8.53
CA LEU A 91 -17.40 2.92 7.60
C LEU A 91 -16.50 2.32 6.52
N GLU A 92 -16.78 2.65 5.26
CA GLU A 92 -15.89 2.30 4.15
C GLU A 92 -14.56 3.07 4.20
N VAL A 93 -14.64 4.35 4.58
CA VAL A 93 -13.52 5.27 4.73
C VAL A 93 -13.88 6.34 5.78
N CYS A 94 -12.91 6.80 6.55
CA CYS A 94 -13.09 7.78 7.62
C CYS A 94 -13.74 9.09 7.13
N ALA A 95 -13.59 9.44 5.86
CA ALA A 95 -14.22 10.60 5.24
C ALA A 95 -15.76 10.58 5.35
N LEU A 96 -16.38 9.39 5.46
CA LEU A 96 -17.82 9.22 5.63
C LEU A 96 -18.28 9.27 7.09
N CYS A 97 -17.36 9.44 8.04
CA CYS A 97 -17.71 9.55 9.46
C CYS A 97 -18.29 10.93 9.77
N ASP A 98 -19.36 10.98 10.56
CA ASP A 98 -19.92 12.24 11.05
C ASP A 98 -18.93 13.06 11.89
N ASP A 99 -18.04 12.37 12.62
CA ASP A 99 -16.99 13.00 13.43
C ASP A 99 -15.78 13.45 12.59
N PHE A 100 -15.80 13.29 11.26
CA PHE A 100 -14.66 13.62 10.43
C PHE A 100 -14.40 15.13 10.37
N PRO A 101 -13.16 15.60 10.56
CA PRO A 101 -11.98 14.84 10.96
C PRO A 101 -11.88 14.65 12.49
N CYS A 102 -11.89 13.40 12.94
CA CYS A 102 -11.82 13.06 14.36
C CYS A 102 -10.37 13.05 14.87
N ARG A 103 -10.19 13.06 16.19
CA ARG A 103 -8.86 13.08 16.83
C ARG A 103 -7.98 11.91 16.38
N LEU A 104 -8.55 10.70 16.29
CA LEU A 104 -7.79 9.51 15.89
C LEU A 104 -7.15 9.65 14.51
N LEU A 105 -7.87 10.24 13.55
CA LEU A 105 -7.32 10.50 12.22
C LEU A 105 -6.31 11.65 12.26
N LYS A 106 -6.63 12.74 12.98
CA LYS A 106 -5.72 13.90 13.14
C LYS A 106 -4.39 13.50 13.74
N ASP A 107 -4.37 12.66 14.76
CA ASP A 107 -3.12 12.21 15.38
C ASP A 107 -2.27 11.40 14.38
N PHE A 108 -2.90 10.67 13.47
CA PHE A 108 -2.21 9.91 12.42
C PHE A 108 -1.65 10.78 11.29
N THR A 109 -2.10 12.03 11.13
CA THR A 109 -1.56 12.94 10.10
C THR A 109 -0.12 13.34 10.38
N ALA A 110 0.36 13.20 11.62
CA ALA A 110 1.77 13.36 11.95
C ALA A 110 2.69 12.47 11.08
N ARG A 111 2.18 11.30 10.65
CA ARG A 111 2.87 10.40 9.73
C ARG A 111 2.48 10.62 8.27
N TYR A 112 1.23 10.97 8.01
CA TYR A 112 0.67 11.16 6.67
C TYR A 112 -0.15 12.47 6.63
N PRO A 113 0.50 13.63 6.40
CA PRO A 113 -0.12 14.94 6.61
C PRO A 113 -1.29 15.26 5.67
N PHE A 114 -1.34 14.60 4.52
CA PHE A 114 -2.34 14.79 3.47
C PHE A 114 -3.66 14.03 3.69
N LEU A 115 -3.82 13.27 4.80
CA LEU A 115 -5.03 12.44 4.98
C LEU A 115 -6.31 13.22 5.21
N ILE A 116 -6.24 14.40 5.85
CA ILE A 116 -7.41 15.25 6.00
C ILE A 116 -7.84 15.79 4.64
N GLU A 117 -6.89 16.29 3.85
CA GLU A 117 -7.12 16.76 2.48
C GLU A 117 -7.74 15.65 1.60
N ASN A 118 -7.21 14.42 1.68
CA ASN A 118 -7.80 13.29 0.97
C ASN A 118 -9.26 13.04 1.40
N GLY A 119 -9.55 13.07 2.71
CA GLY A 119 -10.90 12.85 3.19
C GLY A 119 -11.86 13.99 2.84
N GLU A 120 -11.40 15.25 2.87
CA GLU A 120 -12.17 16.41 2.38
C GLU A 120 -12.49 16.26 0.89
N ARG A 121 -11.51 15.86 0.08
CA ARG A 121 -11.66 15.62 -1.36
C ARG A 121 -12.62 14.47 -1.67
N ILE A 122 -12.62 13.41 -0.87
CA ILE A 122 -13.62 12.32 -0.94
C ILE A 122 -15.02 12.85 -0.62
N ARG A 123 -15.18 13.71 0.39
CA ARG A 123 -16.50 14.30 0.74
C ARG A 123 -17.02 15.24 -0.34
N GLU A 124 -16.12 15.95 -1.02
CA GLU A 124 -16.46 16.91 -2.08
C GLU A 124 -16.83 16.20 -3.39
N LEU A 125 -16.01 15.24 -3.84
CA LEU A 125 -16.11 14.64 -5.18
C LEU A 125 -16.72 13.23 -5.19
N GLY A 126 -16.80 12.58 -4.04
CA GLY A 126 -17.13 11.17 -3.92
C GLY A 126 -15.92 10.25 -4.11
N ILE A 127 -16.08 9.00 -3.67
CA ILE A 127 -15.00 7.99 -3.64
C ILE A 127 -14.50 7.69 -5.06
N GLU A 128 -15.39 7.46 -6.03
CA GLU A 128 -14.99 7.02 -7.38
C GLU A 128 -14.13 8.07 -8.10
N THR A 129 -14.54 9.35 -8.05
CA THR A 129 -13.75 10.44 -8.64
C THR A 129 -12.40 10.59 -7.96
N TRP A 130 -12.37 10.52 -6.63
CA TRP A 130 -11.10 10.55 -5.88
C TRP A 130 -10.18 9.37 -6.24
N LEU A 131 -10.72 8.16 -6.42
CA LEU A 131 -9.95 6.98 -6.85
C LEU A 131 -9.30 7.18 -8.23
N CYS A 132 -10.04 7.75 -9.19
CA CYS A 132 -9.48 8.09 -10.51
C CYS A 132 -8.28 9.05 -10.39
N GLU A 133 -8.35 10.04 -9.49
CA GLU A 133 -7.23 10.95 -9.24
C GLU A 133 -6.03 10.23 -8.61
N GLN A 134 -6.29 9.32 -7.67
CA GLN A 134 -5.22 8.53 -7.06
C GLN A 134 -4.56 7.60 -8.08
N ASP A 135 -5.31 6.99 -9.00
CA ASP A 135 -4.77 6.21 -10.10
C ASP A 135 -3.92 7.05 -11.06
N ALA A 136 -4.35 8.28 -11.37
CA ALA A 136 -3.55 9.20 -12.17
C ALA A 136 -2.23 9.58 -11.50
N LEU A 137 -2.22 9.74 -10.17
CA LEU A 137 -1.00 9.95 -9.38
C LEU A 137 -0.10 8.71 -9.42
N VAL A 138 -0.66 7.50 -9.26
CA VAL A 138 0.08 6.24 -9.38
C VAL A 138 0.74 6.11 -10.76
N ALA A 139 0.02 6.42 -11.84
CA ALA A 139 0.55 6.38 -13.21
C ALA A 139 1.72 7.36 -13.43
N ARG A 140 1.80 8.43 -12.62
CA ARG A 140 2.91 9.39 -12.59
C ARG A 140 4.06 8.98 -11.66
N GLY A 141 3.99 7.78 -11.06
CA GLY A 141 4.99 7.29 -10.11
C GLY A 141 4.92 7.93 -8.73
N ILE A 142 3.80 8.57 -8.38
CA ILE A 142 3.60 9.14 -7.04
C ILE A 142 3.29 8.03 -6.05
N THR A 143 3.94 8.06 -4.88
CA THR A 143 3.72 7.13 -3.77
C THR A 143 3.15 7.85 -2.56
N ASN A 144 2.66 7.10 -1.56
CA ASN A 144 2.23 7.69 -0.29
C ASN A 144 3.39 8.43 0.39
N LYS A 145 4.63 7.99 0.18
CA LYS A 145 5.84 8.66 0.68
C LYS A 145 6.11 9.97 -0.07
N SER A 146 5.91 9.98 -1.39
CA SER A 146 6.10 11.18 -2.23
C SER A 146 5.19 12.34 -1.83
N LEU A 147 4.04 12.03 -1.22
CA LEU A 147 3.06 13.04 -0.75
C LEU A 147 3.41 13.62 0.63
N ILE A 148 4.35 13.02 1.36
CA ILE A 148 4.84 13.58 2.63
C ILE A 148 5.82 14.71 2.25
N LYS A 149 5.35 15.96 2.31
CA LYS A 149 6.20 17.14 2.10
C LYS A 149 7.18 17.26 3.27
N HIS A 150 8.47 17.29 2.98
CA HIS A 150 9.53 17.55 3.95
C HIS A 150 9.71 19.06 4.19
#